data_AF-A0A8X7C4R8-F1
#
_entry.id   AF-A0A8X7C4R8-F1
#
_cell.length_a   1.000
_cell.length_b   1.000
_cell.length_c   1.000
_cell.angle_alpha   90.00
_cell.angle_beta   90.00
_cell.angle_gamma   90.00
#
_symmetry.space_group_name_H-M   'P 1'
#
loop_
_entity.id
_entity.type
_entity.pdbx_description
1 polymer ?
#
loop_
_entity_poly.entity_id
_entity_poly.type
_entity_poly.pdbx_seq_one_letter_code
_entity_poly.pdbx_strand_id
1 'polypeptide(L)'
;MEPLIPFGICSKFQKSHLFVGLPEEKESEDLPDKDNANFTGDERAEEIEISEEDQKAFEKFMPEDPSKRATLADIIKDKLTEKQTELQTVFSDTGNLSGAELEKVTDLYKGVGKVLSKYRSGKIPLAFKTLPRFRNWEQLIYLTEPDNWTAATMFQATRIFCNQSSDVAQRFYNLILLPRLRDDIAECKRLNDHLYRALKKALFKTSAFYKGLILPLCESGNCTLREATIFGSIISKCTIPILHSSAALLMISQLPYNGANSIFMRVLIEKKYSLPYPVIDGVVEYFLKFKDDDRQLPLQWHQCLLTFVRIYKNDLCLEQQQELLHLLTVQNHHHVTPEIRKELLQAILRDRKPSKPIDIN
;
A
#
# COMPACT_ATOMS: atom_id res chain seq x y z
N MET A 1 14.72 -44.57 40.82
CA MET A 1 14.58 -44.10 42.21
C MET A 1 13.84 -42.78 42.11
N GLU A 2 12.64 -42.78 42.68
CA GLU A 2 11.61 -41.71 42.75
C GLU A 2 10.93 -41.22 41.45
N PRO A 3 9.61 -41.49 41.29
CA PRO A 3 8.80 -41.10 40.14
C PRO A 3 7.95 -39.84 40.40
N LEU A 4 7.70 -39.05 39.36
CA LEU A 4 6.65 -38.04 39.37
C LEU A 4 5.45 -38.55 38.55
N ILE A 5 4.33 -38.76 39.23
CA ILE A 5 2.99 -39.00 38.66
C ILE A 5 2.04 -37.95 39.30
N PRO A 6 0.76 -37.84 38.88
CA PRO A 6 0.20 -36.97 37.86
C PRO A 6 -0.68 -35.86 38.48
N PHE A 7 -1.06 -34.82 37.72
CA PHE A 7 -2.14 -33.92 38.14
C PHE A 7 -3.16 -33.67 37.02
N GLY A 8 -4.24 -34.45 37.08
CA GLY A 8 -5.55 -33.95 37.53
C GLY A 8 -6.18 -32.77 36.78
N ILE A 9 -7.24 -33.10 36.05
CA ILE A 9 -8.32 -32.21 35.59
C ILE A 9 -9.05 -31.58 36.81
N CYS A 10 -9.42 -30.29 36.73
CA CYS A 10 -10.77 -29.73 36.97
C CYS A 10 -10.83 -28.39 37.73
N SER A 11 -11.51 -27.43 37.10
CA SER A 11 -12.35 -26.35 37.65
C SER A 11 -11.74 -25.27 38.57
N LYS A 12 -11.74 -24.03 38.07
CA LYS A 12 -12.53 -22.92 38.64
C LYS A 12 -12.63 -21.77 37.64
N PHE A 13 -13.78 -21.74 36.96
CA PHE A 13 -14.41 -20.54 36.43
C PHE A 13 -14.88 -19.67 37.61
N GLN A 14 -14.93 -18.34 37.40
CA GLN A 14 -15.48 -17.23 38.21
C GLN A 14 -14.39 -16.28 38.74
N LYS A 15 -14.34 -14.99 38.40
CA LYS A 15 -15.40 -14.09 37.90
C LYS A 15 -14.90 -13.22 36.73
N SER A 16 -15.78 -13.14 35.74
CA SER A 16 -15.88 -12.18 34.67
C SER A 16 -15.91 -10.73 35.18
N HIS A 17 -14.93 -9.93 34.76
CA HIS A 17 -15.09 -8.50 34.51
C HIS A 17 -14.51 -8.22 33.12
N LEU A 18 -15.22 -8.66 32.08
CA LEU A 18 -14.87 -8.37 30.70
C LEU A 18 -15.95 -7.53 30.02
N PHE A 19 -16.46 -6.54 30.75
CA PHE A 19 -17.08 -5.34 30.21
C PHE A 19 -16.75 -4.22 31.19
N VAL A 20 -15.53 -3.69 31.11
CA VAL A 20 -15.21 -2.43 31.78
C VAL A 20 -15.85 -1.34 30.92
N GLY A 21 -16.70 -0.56 31.58
CA GLY A 21 -17.66 0.36 30.97
C GLY A 21 -17.07 1.37 30.00
N LEU A 22 -17.98 2.12 29.37
CA LEU A 22 -17.68 3.40 28.76
C LEU A 22 -16.62 4.11 29.62
N PRO A 23 -15.44 4.45 29.07
CA PRO A 23 -14.45 5.17 29.84
C PRO A 23 -15.11 6.44 30.38
N GLU A 24 -15.03 6.63 31.70
CA GLU A 24 -15.43 7.86 32.38
C GLU A 24 -14.89 9.08 31.62
N GLU A 25 -15.69 10.13 31.60
CA GLU A 25 -15.38 11.44 31.02
C GLU A 25 -14.09 12.00 31.64
N LYS A 26 -12.94 11.59 31.11
CA LYS A 26 -11.78 12.46 31.08
C LYS A 26 -11.95 13.30 29.83
N GLU A 27 -12.11 14.61 30.02
CA GLU A 27 -11.90 15.60 28.98
C GLU A 27 -10.67 15.16 28.20
N SER A 28 -10.90 14.68 26.97
CA SER A 28 -9.81 14.33 26.08
C SER A 28 -9.18 15.66 25.73
N GLU A 29 -8.09 16.00 26.42
CA GLU A 29 -7.20 17.10 26.05
C GLU A 29 -7.07 17.07 24.53
N ASP A 30 -7.42 18.20 23.92
CA ASP A 30 -7.34 18.40 22.48
C ASP A 30 -6.00 17.84 22.01
N LEU A 31 -6.07 16.78 21.20
CA LEU A 31 -4.90 16.19 20.57
C LEU A 31 -4.15 17.33 19.88
N PRO A 32 -2.96 17.72 20.34
CA PRO A 32 -2.30 18.89 19.82
C PRO A 32 -2.01 18.63 18.34
N ASP A 33 -2.54 19.52 17.51
CA ASP A 33 -2.46 19.57 16.06
C ASP A 33 -1.02 19.93 15.59
N LYS A 34 0.01 19.35 16.21
CA LYS A 34 1.43 19.70 15.99
C LYS A 34 1.98 19.19 14.66
N ASP A 35 1.31 18.25 14.01
CA ASP A 35 1.73 17.72 12.70
C ASP A 35 1.06 18.46 11.51
N ASN A 36 0.20 19.43 11.76
CA ASN A 36 -0.51 20.20 10.72
C ASN A 36 0.33 21.35 10.14
N ALA A 37 1.48 21.70 10.74
CA ALA A 37 2.28 22.86 10.30
C ALA A 37 2.90 22.71 8.90
N ASN A 38 2.92 21.50 8.32
CA ASN A 38 3.41 21.25 6.96
C ASN A 38 2.29 21.11 5.90
N PHE A 39 1.02 21.34 6.25
CA PHE A 39 -0.14 21.00 5.41
C PHE A 39 -0.99 22.20 4.93
N THR A 40 -0.44 23.42 4.95
CA THR A 40 -1.13 24.63 4.48
C THR A 40 -0.93 24.93 2.98
N GLY A 41 -0.24 24.07 2.23
CA GLY A 41 -0.14 24.19 0.78
C GLY A 41 -1.41 23.66 0.09
N ASP A 42 -2.12 24.54 -0.63
CA ASP A 42 -3.25 24.23 -1.53
C ASP A 42 -2.77 23.40 -2.74
N GLU A 43 -2.38 22.15 -2.49
CA GLU A 43 -1.96 21.19 -3.51
C GLU A 43 -3.18 20.38 -3.96
N ARG A 44 -4.00 20.97 -4.84
CA ARG A 44 -5.04 20.21 -5.55
C ARG A 44 -4.42 19.08 -6.36
N ALA A 45 -5.13 17.97 -6.49
CA ALA A 45 -4.75 16.90 -7.41
C ALA A 45 -4.59 17.48 -8.82
N GLU A 46 -3.36 17.46 -9.34
CA GLU A 46 -3.04 17.92 -10.69
C GLU A 46 -3.78 17.07 -11.72
N GLU A 47 -4.20 17.70 -12.83
CA GLU A 47 -4.80 17.00 -13.95
C GLU A 47 -3.73 16.13 -14.63
N ILE A 48 -3.91 14.82 -14.57
CA ILE A 48 -2.99 13.85 -15.17
C ILE A 48 -3.48 13.58 -16.59
N GLU A 49 -2.79 14.15 -17.58
CA GLU A 49 -2.97 13.81 -18.99
C GLU A 49 -2.24 12.49 -19.29
N ILE A 50 -2.98 11.51 -19.80
CA ILE A 50 -2.45 10.19 -20.19
C ILE A 50 -2.64 10.06 -21.71
N SER A 51 -1.56 9.79 -22.44
CA SER A 51 -1.63 9.60 -23.88
C SER A 51 -2.34 8.29 -24.23
N GLU A 52 -3.05 8.27 -25.37
CA GLU A 52 -3.73 7.05 -25.84
C GLU A 52 -2.74 5.93 -26.19
N GLU A 53 -1.53 6.29 -26.60
CA GLU A 53 -0.45 5.34 -26.91
C GLU A 53 0.02 4.62 -25.65
N ASP A 54 0.23 5.37 -24.55
CA ASP A 54 0.62 4.82 -23.26
C ASP A 54 -0.47 3.90 -22.70
N GLN A 55 -1.74 4.28 -22.84
CA GLN A 55 -2.87 3.47 -22.39
C GLN A 55 -2.93 2.13 -23.14
N LYS A 56 -2.77 2.14 -24.46
CA LYS A 56 -2.77 0.92 -25.29
C LYS A 56 -1.55 0.04 -25.02
N ALA A 57 -0.37 0.64 -24.84
CA ALA A 57 0.83 -0.10 -24.47
C ALA A 57 0.67 -0.76 -23.10
N PHE A 58 0.08 -0.05 -22.15
CA PHE A 58 -0.20 -0.57 -20.81
C PHE A 58 -1.19 -1.74 -20.83
N GLU A 59 -2.28 -1.62 -21.61
CA GLU A 59 -3.31 -2.67 -21.72
C GLU A 59 -2.76 -3.99 -22.30
N LYS A 60 -1.80 -3.93 -23.23
CA LYS A 60 -1.14 -5.13 -23.79
C LYS A 60 -0.35 -5.95 -22.76
N PHE A 61 0.04 -5.32 -21.65
CA PHE A 61 0.82 -5.95 -20.59
C PHE A 61 0.00 -6.18 -19.32
N MET A 62 -1.32 -6.01 -19.41
CA MET A 62 -2.25 -6.39 -18.36
C MET A 62 -2.61 -7.87 -18.53
N PRO A 63 -2.65 -8.69 -17.46
CA PRO A 63 -3.01 -10.10 -17.56
C PRO A 63 -4.42 -10.28 -18.16
N GLU A 64 -4.58 -11.27 -19.04
CA GLU A 64 -5.84 -11.58 -19.75
C GLU A 64 -6.98 -12.01 -18.82
N ASP A 65 -6.63 -12.59 -17.68
CA ASP A 65 -7.53 -12.82 -16.54
C ASP A 65 -7.24 -11.77 -15.45
N PRO A 66 -7.74 -10.52 -15.57
CA PRO A 66 -7.84 -9.68 -14.41
C PRO A 66 -8.85 -10.38 -13.51
N SER A 67 -8.39 -10.97 -12.39
CA SER A 67 -9.26 -11.36 -11.28
C SER A 67 -10.34 -10.30 -11.18
N LYS A 68 -11.60 -10.69 -11.47
CA LYS A 68 -12.74 -9.77 -11.65
C LYS A 68 -12.61 -8.69 -10.62
N ARG A 69 -12.69 -7.41 -11.03
CA ARG A 69 -12.67 -6.27 -10.10
C ARG A 69 -13.80 -6.47 -9.12
N ALA A 70 -13.49 -7.12 -8.02
CA ALA A 70 -14.43 -7.40 -6.95
C ALA A 70 -14.69 -6.04 -6.33
N THR A 71 -15.94 -5.63 -6.37
CA THR A 71 -16.35 -4.39 -5.70
C THR A 71 -16.03 -4.53 -4.22
N LEU A 72 -15.95 -3.41 -3.50
CA LEU A 72 -15.79 -3.43 -2.03
C LEU A 72 -16.78 -4.41 -1.37
N ALA A 73 -18.02 -4.46 -1.89
CA ALA A 73 -19.05 -5.39 -1.47
C ALA A 73 -18.71 -6.87 -1.71
N ASP A 74 -18.07 -7.22 -2.84
CA ASP A 74 -17.71 -8.60 -3.19
C ASP A 74 -16.53 -9.10 -2.36
N ILE A 75 -15.47 -8.30 -2.21
CA ILE A 75 -14.29 -8.64 -1.40
C ILE A 75 -14.69 -8.87 0.05
N ILE A 76 -15.58 -8.02 0.56
CA ILE A 76 -16.08 -8.13 1.93
C ILE A 76 -17.01 -9.33 2.08
N LYS A 77 -17.91 -9.60 1.12
CA LYS A 77 -18.84 -10.73 1.17
C LYS A 77 -18.12 -12.09 1.10
N ASP A 78 -17.09 -12.21 0.28
CA ASP A 78 -16.30 -13.44 0.17
C ASP A 78 -15.51 -13.70 1.47
N LYS A 79 -14.86 -12.66 2.01
CA LYS A 79 -14.21 -12.70 3.34
C LYS A 79 -15.20 -12.96 4.48
N LEU A 80 -16.46 -12.55 4.33
CA LEU A 80 -17.55 -12.84 5.27
C LEU A 80 -18.06 -14.26 5.12
N THR A 81 -18.14 -14.86 3.94
CA THR A 81 -18.54 -16.28 3.80
C THR A 81 -17.47 -17.21 4.38
N GLU A 82 -16.19 -16.88 4.17
CA GLU A 82 -15.05 -17.58 4.77
C GLU A 82 -15.09 -17.45 6.31
N LYS A 83 -15.32 -16.23 6.83
CA LYS A 83 -15.48 -15.99 8.28
C LYS A 83 -16.83 -16.41 8.86
N GLN A 84 -17.92 -16.53 8.11
CA GLN A 84 -19.24 -17.01 8.58
C GLN A 84 -19.19 -18.49 8.93
N THR A 85 -18.39 -19.24 8.19
CA THR A 85 -18.08 -20.63 8.48
C THR A 85 -17.24 -20.77 9.75
N GLU A 86 -16.39 -19.78 10.08
CA GLU A 86 -15.70 -19.64 11.37
C GLU A 86 -16.58 -19.02 12.49
N LEU A 87 -17.59 -18.21 12.13
CA LEU A 87 -18.52 -17.57 13.07
C LEU A 87 -19.38 -18.63 13.78
N GLN A 88 -19.77 -19.71 13.10
CA GLN A 88 -20.49 -20.81 13.76
C GLN A 88 -19.64 -21.60 14.76
N THR A 89 -18.31 -21.61 14.61
CA THR A 89 -17.42 -22.39 15.46
C THR A 89 -16.76 -21.57 16.58
N VAL A 90 -16.61 -20.25 16.40
CA VAL A 90 -15.97 -19.37 17.40
C VAL A 90 -16.99 -18.64 18.30
N PHE A 91 -18.22 -18.34 17.82
CA PHE A 91 -19.27 -17.76 18.67
C PHE A 91 -19.90 -18.75 19.67
N SER A 92 -19.67 -20.05 19.50
CA SER A 92 -20.01 -21.06 20.50
C SER A 92 -19.07 -21.08 21.70
N ASP A 93 -17.84 -20.56 21.57
CA ASP A 93 -16.78 -20.71 22.57
C ASP A 93 -16.32 -19.41 23.27
N THR A 94 -16.90 -18.25 22.93
CA THR A 94 -16.65 -17.00 23.67
C THR A 94 -17.91 -16.50 24.34
N GLY A 95 -18.04 -16.81 25.63
CA GLY A 95 -19.23 -16.59 26.44
C GLY A 95 -19.72 -15.14 26.57
N ASN A 96 -21.05 -15.05 26.65
CA ASN A 96 -21.88 -14.04 27.31
C ASN A 96 -21.81 -12.58 26.81
N LEU A 97 -22.34 -12.34 25.61
CA LEU A 97 -23.14 -11.13 25.34
C LEU A 97 -24.59 -11.57 25.20
N SER A 98 -25.50 -10.95 25.97
CA SER A 98 -26.93 -11.21 25.76
C SER A 98 -27.35 -10.71 24.37
N GLY A 99 -28.28 -11.39 23.71
CA GLY A 99 -28.76 -10.96 22.38
C GLY A 99 -29.22 -9.49 22.34
N ALA A 100 -29.74 -8.98 23.46
CA ALA A 100 -30.19 -7.59 23.61
C ALA A 100 -29.06 -6.55 23.68
N GLU A 101 -27.88 -6.90 24.19
CA GLU A 101 -26.72 -6.00 24.21
C GLU A 101 -26.08 -5.88 22.82
N LEU A 102 -26.07 -6.98 22.07
CA LEU A 102 -25.62 -7.00 20.69
C LEU A 102 -26.51 -6.14 19.78
N GLU A 103 -27.83 -6.18 20.00
CA GLU A 103 -28.82 -5.37 19.27
C GLU A 103 -28.60 -3.86 19.51
N LYS A 104 -28.40 -3.44 20.76
CA LYS A 104 -28.12 -2.03 21.10
C LYS A 104 -26.84 -1.51 20.46
N VAL A 105 -25.77 -2.30 20.47
CA VAL A 105 -24.50 -1.93 19.82
C VAL A 105 -24.70 -1.82 18.31
N THR A 106 -25.48 -2.73 17.74
CA THR A 106 -25.80 -2.74 16.31
C THR A 106 -26.56 -1.48 15.91
N ASP A 107 -27.60 -1.11 16.65
CA ASP A 107 -28.40 0.09 16.37
C ASP A 107 -27.58 1.37 16.54
N LEU A 108 -26.69 1.42 17.52
CA LEU A 108 -25.77 2.53 17.71
C LEU A 108 -24.87 2.74 16.48
N TYR A 109 -24.18 1.70 16.01
CA TYR A 109 -23.26 1.82 14.88
C TYR A 109 -24.00 2.03 13.54
N LYS A 110 -25.20 1.47 13.35
CA LYS A 110 -26.06 1.82 12.22
C LYS A 110 -26.47 3.29 12.25
N GLY A 111 -26.79 3.83 13.43
CA GLY A 111 -27.06 5.24 13.64
C GLY A 111 -25.85 6.11 13.28
N VAL A 112 -24.65 5.71 13.69
CA VAL A 112 -23.38 6.36 13.31
C VAL A 112 -23.18 6.33 11.80
N GLY A 113 -23.43 5.19 11.13
CA GLY A 113 -23.34 5.08 9.66
C GLY A 113 -24.21 6.10 8.93
N LYS A 114 -25.46 6.31 9.39
CA LYS A 114 -26.36 7.34 8.83
C LYS A 114 -25.78 8.76 8.96
N VAL A 115 -25.11 9.07 10.06
CA VAL A 115 -24.42 10.36 10.24
C VAL A 115 -23.23 10.49 9.30
N LEU A 116 -22.42 9.42 9.19
CA LEU A 116 -21.24 9.36 8.34
C LEU A 116 -21.54 9.47 6.83
N SER A 117 -22.73 9.03 6.41
CA SER A 117 -23.21 9.17 5.02
C SER A 117 -23.53 10.62 4.60
N LYS A 118 -23.76 11.51 5.57
CA LYS A 118 -24.09 12.94 5.32
C LYS A 118 -23.01 13.89 5.81
N TYR A 119 -21.97 13.37 6.44
CA TYR A 119 -20.93 14.16 7.06
C TYR A 119 -20.13 14.98 6.03
N ARG A 120 -19.86 16.24 6.36
CA ARG A 120 -19.07 17.18 5.56
C ARG A 120 -17.94 17.81 6.39
N SER A 121 -18.27 18.28 7.58
CA SER A 121 -17.34 18.95 8.51
C SER A 121 -17.83 18.80 9.95
N GLY A 122 -16.94 19.09 10.91
CA GLY A 122 -17.27 19.11 12.34
C GLY A 122 -16.64 17.98 13.15
N LYS A 123 -17.19 17.72 14.33
CA LYS A 123 -16.70 16.65 15.21
C LYS A 123 -17.31 15.31 14.78
N ILE A 124 -16.45 14.31 14.64
CA ILE A 124 -16.89 12.93 14.42
C ILE A 124 -17.44 12.32 15.70
N PRO A 125 -18.53 11.51 15.62
CA PRO A 125 -19.09 10.81 16.76
C PRO A 125 -18.03 10.07 17.58
N LEU A 126 -18.08 10.20 18.90
CA LEU A 126 -17.11 9.60 19.81
C LEU A 126 -17.06 8.07 19.65
N ALA A 127 -18.21 7.43 19.44
CA ALA A 127 -18.31 6.00 19.17
C ALA A 127 -17.46 5.55 17.96
N PHE A 128 -17.35 6.39 16.93
CA PHE A 128 -16.49 6.10 15.78
C PHE A 128 -15.00 6.34 16.09
N LYS A 129 -14.67 7.37 16.89
CA LYS A 129 -13.29 7.64 17.30
C LYS A 129 -12.68 6.53 18.15
N THR A 130 -13.48 5.87 18.98
CA THR A 130 -13.03 4.74 19.82
C THR A 130 -13.03 3.41 19.07
N LEU A 131 -13.67 3.33 17.91
CA LEU A 131 -13.84 2.11 17.11
C LEU A 131 -12.54 1.31 16.91
N PRO A 132 -11.39 1.91 16.55
CA PRO A 132 -10.18 1.13 16.27
C PRO A 132 -9.55 0.46 17.50
N ARG A 133 -9.99 0.82 18.72
CA ARG A 133 -9.47 0.23 19.97
C ARG A 133 -10.08 -1.14 20.26
N PHE A 134 -11.21 -1.47 19.62
CA PHE A 134 -11.87 -2.75 19.80
C PHE A 134 -11.13 -3.86 19.05
N ARG A 135 -11.04 -5.06 19.65
CA ARG A 135 -10.44 -6.23 18.98
C ARG A 135 -11.22 -6.62 17.72
N ASN A 136 -12.53 -6.45 17.75
CA ASN A 136 -13.48 -6.77 16.69
C ASN A 136 -13.91 -5.53 15.87
N TRP A 137 -13.04 -4.53 15.76
CA TRP A 137 -13.36 -3.28 15.05
C TRP A 137 -13.81 -3.51 13.59
N GLU A 138 -13.31 -4.55 12.91
CA GLU A 138 -13.72 -4.93 11.54
C GLU A 138 -15.22 -5.21 11.42
N GLN A 139 -15.81 -5.83 12.45
CA GLN A 139 -17.23 -6.13 12.47
C GLN A 139 -18.03 -4.86 12.73
N LEU A 140 -17.58 -4.04 13.68
CA LEU A 140 -18.25 -2.79 14.05
C LEU A 140 -18.23 -1.76 12.93
N ILE A 141 -17.13 -1.64 12.19
CA ILE A 141 -17.04 -0.71 11.06
C ILE A 141 -17.94 -1.13 9.91
N TYR A 142 -18.16 -2.43 9.70
CA TYR A 142 -19.07 -2.92 8.67
C TYR A 142 -20.51 -2.46 8.93
N LEU A 143 -20.95 -2.45 10.19
CA LEU A 143 -22.28 -1.96 10.58
C LEU A 143 -22.53 -0.49 10.25
N THR A 144 -21.46 0.28 10.01
CA THR A 144 -21.55 1.69 9.63
C THR A 144 -21.63 1.90 8.11
N GLU A 145 -21.67 0.82 7.32
CA GLU A 145 -21.76 0.80 5.85
C GLU A 145 -20.72 1.72 5.17
N PRO A 146 -19.43 1.35 5.16
CA PRO A 146 -18.35 2.18 4.63
C PRO A 146 -18.52 2.62 3.16
N ASP A 147 -19.23 1.84 2.37
CA ASP A 147 -19.57 2.13 0.96
C ASP A 147 -20.31 3.46 0.84
N ASN A 148 -21.24 3.72 1.77
CA ASN A 148 -22.12 4.88 1.79
C ASN A 148 -21.48 6.12 2.42
N TRP A 149 -20.23 6.05 2.87
CA TRP A 149 -19.56 7.18 3.49
C TRP A 149 -19.28 8.30 2.49
N THR A 150 -19.32 9.55 2.95
CA THR A 150 -18.82 10.67 2.15
C THR A 150 -17.29 10.62 2.03
N ALA A 151 -16.74 11.25 1.00
CA ALA A 151 -15.30 11.40 0.85
C ALA A 151 -14.65 12.12 2.06
N ALA A 152 -15.36 13.09 2.66
CA ALA A 152 -14.93 13.77 3.88
C ALA A 152 -14.87 12.83 5.09
N THR A 153 -15.81 11.88 5.22
CA THR A 153 -15.76 10.82 6.23
C THR A 153 -14.55 9.92 6.02
N MET A 154 -14.30 9.48 4.78
CA MET A 154 -13.17 8.63 4.44
C MET A 154 -11.83 9.25 4.86
N PHE A 155 -11.65 10.56 4.62
CA PHE A 155 -10.47 11.29 5.06
C PHE A 155 -10.27 11.22 6.58
N GLN A 156 -11.33 11.50 7.34
CA GLN A 156 -11.23 11.52 8.79
C GLN A 156 -11.13 10.13 9.41
N ALA A 157 -11.79 9.12 8.83
CA ALA A 157 -11.60 7.72 9.19
C ALA A 157 -10.14 7.33 8.99
N THR A 158 -9.56 7.68 7.85
CA THR A 158 -8.13 7.44 7.57
C THR A 158 -7.22 8.11 8.60
N ARG A 159 -7.53 9.34 9.03
CA ARG A 159 -6.79 10.03 10.09
C ARG A 159 -6.86 9.28 11.43
N ILE A 160 -8.04 8.77 11.81
CA ILE A 160 -8.26 8.03 13.06
C ILE A 160 -7.50 6.69 13.04
N PHE A 161 -7.60 5.93 11.95
CA PHE A 161 -6.99 4.62 11.79
C PHE A 161 -5.47 4.67 11.59
N CYS A 162 -4.95 5.70 10.92
CA CYS A 162 -3.51 5.91 10.74
C CYS A 162 -2.75 6.03 12.08
N ASN A 163 -3.42 6.52 13.12
CA ASN A 163 -2.82 6.69 14.45
C ASN A 163 -2.73 5.39 15.25
N GLN A 164 -3.31 4.29 14.76
CA GLN A 164 -3.29 2.99 15.44
C GLN A 164 -2.02 2.19 15.11
N SER A 165 -1.97 0.93 15.57
CA SER A 165 -0.91 -0.01 15.20
C SER A 165 -0.88 -0.23 13.67
N SER A 166 0.31 -0.60 13.16
CA SER A 166 0.51 -0.83 11.72
C SER A 166 -0.43 -1.90 11.17
N ASP A 167 -0.74 -2.94 11.94
CA ASP A 167 -1.61 -4.03 11.51
C ASP A 167 -3.07 -3.58 11.36
N VAL A 168 -3.57 -2.77 12.30
CA VAL A 168 -4.93 -2.22 12.23
C VAL A 168 -5.06 -1.24 11.06
N ALA A 169 -4.07 -0.36 10.89
CA ALA A 169 -4.03 0.57 9.76
C ALA A 169 -3.95 -0.16 8.42
N GLN A 170 -3.09 -1.18 8.29
CA GLN A 170 -2.96 -1.98 7.07
C GLN A 170 -4.27 -2.64 6.68
N ARG A 171 -4.98 -3.24 7.66
CA ARG A 171 -6.26 -3.90 7.41
C ARG A 171 -7.34 -2.90 7.03
N PHE A 172 -7.39 -1.73 7.66
CA PHE A 172 -8.29 -0.64 7.26
C PHE A 172 -7.99 -0.16 5.82
N TYR A 173 -6.71 -0.03 5.47
CA TYR A 173 -6.31 0.39 4.13
C TYR A 173 -6.71 -0.61 3.07
N ASN A 174 -6.46 -1.90 3.30
CA ASN A 174 -6.78 -2.94 2.32
C ASN A 174 -8.30 -3.17 2.19
N LEU A 175 -9.03 -3.19 3.31
CA LEU A 175 -10.44 -3.58 3.32
C LEU A 175 -11.40 -2.45 3.01
N ILE A 176 -11.03 -1.18 3.23
CA ILE A 176 -11.97 -0.06 3.13
C ILE A 176 -11.43 1.04 2.23
N LEU A 177 -10.21 1.53 2.51
CA LEU A 177 -9.66 2.66 1.76
C LEU A 177 -9.35 2.28 0.32
N LEU A 178 -8.69 1.14 0.09
CA LEU A 178 -8.24 0.72 -1.23
C LEU A 178 -9.43 0.56 -2.19
N PRO A 179 -10.47 -0.24 -1.88
CA PRO A 179 -11.55 -0.44 -2.84
C PRO A 179 -12.31 0.86 -3.11
N ARG A 180 -12.53 1.68 -2.08
CA ARG A 180 -13.18 2.99 -2.23
C ARG A 180 -12.42 3.94 -3.17
N LEU A 181 -11.09 3.92 -3.13
CA LEU A 181 -10.27 4.73 -4.04
C LEU A 181 -10.38 4.23 -5.48
N ARG A 182 -10.39 2.91 -5.67
CA ARG A 182 -10.50 2.30 -6.99
C ARG A 182 -11.86 2.58 -7.62
N ASP A 183 -12.92 2.51 -6.83
CA ASP A 183 -14.28 2.83 -7.28
C ASP A 183 -14.39 4.30 -7.75
N ASP A 184 -13.86 5.25 -6.97
CA ASP A 184 -13.87 6.68 -7.32
C ASP A 184 -13.04 6.96 -8.60
N ILE A 185 -11.88 6.31 -8.76
CA ILE A 185 -11.04 6.45 -9.95
C ILE A 185 -11.73 5.85 -11.19
N ALA A 186 -12.41 4.72 -11.03
CA ALA A 186 -13.13 4.06 -12.12
C ALA A 186 -14.32 4.89 -12.60
N GLU A 187 -15.08 5.49 -11.68
CA GLU A 187 -16.28 6.27 -11.97
C GLU A 187 -15.95 7.69 -12.47
N CYS A 188 -15.16 8.44 -11.70
CA CYS A 188 -14.94 9.87 -11.94
C CYS A 188 -13.75 10.15 -12.87
N LYS A 189 -12.90 9.15 -13.14
CA LYS A 189 -11.59 9.28 -13.84
C LYS A 189 -10.62 10.28 -13.20
N ARG A 190 -11.01 10.94 -12.11
CA ARG A 190 -10.27 11.92 -11.31
C ARG A 190 -10.54 11.58 -9.85
N LEU A 191 -9.52 11.66 -9.01
CA LEU A 191 -9.68 11.35 -7.59
C LEU A 191 -10.23 12.57 -6.83
N ASN A 192 -11.25 12.35 -5.99
CA ASN A 192 -11.77 13.37 -5.08
C ASN A 192 -10.67 13.95 -4.16
N ASP A 193 -10.69 15.27 -3.90
CA ASP A 193 -9.70 15.94 -3.03
C ASP A 193 -9.60 15.32 -1.63
N HIS A 194 -10.73 14.99 -1.00
CA HIS A 194 -10.70 14.37 0.33
C HIS A 194 -10.08 12.98 0.31
N LEU A 195 -10.27 12.22 -0.77
CA LEU A 195 -9.67 10.90 -0.94
C LEU A 195 -8.18 11.00 -1.24
N TYR A 196 -7.75 11.98 -2.04
CA TYR A 196 -6.35 12.28 -2.27
C TYR A 196 -5.64 12.66 -0.96
N ARG A 197 -6.27 13.52 -0.15
CA ARG A 197 -5.79 13.87 1.20
C ARG A 197 -5.79 12.67 2.15
N ALA A 198 -6.75 11.75 2.01
CA ALA A 198 -6.77 10.50 2.77
C ALA A 198 -5.55 9.64 2.45
N LEU A 199 -5.22 9.48 1.16
CA LEU A 199 -4.01 8.79 0.73
C LEU A 199 -2.73 9.44 1.26
N LYS A 200 -2.62 10.78 1.14
CA LYS A 200 -1.49 11.54 1.70
C LYS A 200 -1.37 11.31 3.22
N LYS A 201 -2.49 11.23 3.94
CA LYS A 201 -2.49 10.93 5.37
C LYS A 201 -2.13 9.47 5.67
N ALA A 202 -2.58 8.51 4.87
CA ALA A 202 -2.26 7.10 5.04
C ALA A 202 -0.74 6.81 4.94
N LEU A 203 -0.04 7.59 4.11
CA LEU A 203 1.40 7.45 3.93
C LEU A 203 2.23 7.73 5.20
N PHE A 204 1.70 8.47 6.19
CA PHE A 204 2.39 8.65 7.48
C PHE A 204 2.71 7.32 8.15
N LYS A 205 1.86 6.30 7.96
CA LYS A 205 2.10 4.93 8.37
C LYS A 205 2.65 4.12 7.19
N THR A 206 3.87 4.45 6.76
CA THR A 206 4.50 3.91 5.52
C THR A 206 4.46 2.38 5.40
N SER A 207 4.74 1.63 6.48
CA SER A 207 4.65 0.16 6.48
C SER A 207 3.24 -0.34 6.12
N ALA A 208 2.21 0.26 6.73
CA ALA A 208 0.82 -0.08 6.45
C ALA A 208 0.40 0.38 5.06
N PHE A 209 0.89 1.53 4.59
CA PHE A 209 0.62 2.06 3.25
C PHE A 209 1.11 1.10 2.15
N TYR A 210 2.36 0.63 2.23
CA TYR A 210 2.89 -0.29 1.22
C TYR A 210 2.18 -1.65 1.25
N LYS A 211 2.03 -2.25 2.43
CA LYS A 211 1.40 -3.58 2.58
C LYS A 211 -0.11 -3.58 2.36
N GLY A 212 -0.77 -2.45 2.62
CA GLY A 212 -2.23 -2.33 2.57
C GLY A 212 -2.77 -1.71 1.28
N LEU A 213 -1.95 -0.95 0.54
CA LEU A 213 -2.36 -0.27 -0.69
C LEU A 213 -1.50 -0.68 -1.89
N ILE A 214 -0.20 -0.37 -1.87
CA ILE A 214 0.65 -0.48 -3.06
C ILE A 214 0.90 -1.94 -3.46
N LEU A 215 1.32 -2.80 -2.52
CA LEU A 215 1.60 -4.20 -2.83
C LEU A 215 0.35 -4.96 -3.29
N PRO A 216 -0.82 -4.83 -2.62
CA PRO A 216 -2.06 -5.41 -3.13
C PRO A 216 -2.44 -4.89 -4.53
N LEU A 217 -2.21 -3.61 -4.84
CA LEU A 217 -2.43 -3.08 -6.20
C LEU A 217 -1.51 -3.75 -7.23
N CYS A 218 -0.22 -3.88 -6.93
CA CYS A 218 0.74 -4.54 -7.81
C CYS A 218 0.44 -6.04 -7.99
N GLU A 219 0.09 -6.74 -6.91
CA GLU A 219 -0.21 -8.18 -6.89
C GLU A 219 -1.54 -8.52 -7.57
N SER A 220 -2.54 -7.64 -7.47
CA SER A 220 -3.87 -7.88 -8.05
C SER A 220 -3.86 -8.03 -9.58
N GLY A 221 -2.80 -7.56 -10.26
CA GLY A 221 -2.67 -7.60 -11.72
C GLY A 221 -3.64 -6.69 -12.48
N ASN A 222 -4.70 -6.19 -11.82
CA ASN A 222 -5.76 -5.41 -12.45
C ASN A 222 -5.63 -3.88 -12.20
N CYS A 223 -4.46 -3.42 -11.77
CA CYS A 223 -4.12 -2.00 -11.60
C CYS A 223 -4.02 -1.29 -12.95
N THR A 224 -4.79 -0.22 -13.13
CA THR A 224 -4.81 0.60 -14.34
C THR A 224 -3.70 1.65 -14.33
N LEU A 225 -3.37 2.17 -15.52
CA LEU A 225 -2.41 3.27 -15.68
C LEU A 225 -2.80 4.50 -14.84
N ARG A 226 -4.08 4.87 -14.82
CA ARG A 226 -4.59 5.99 -14.00
C ARG A 226 -4.39 5.76 -12.50
N GLU A 227 -4.73 4.58 -12.00
CA GLU A 227 -4.47 4.23 -10.60
C GLU A 227 -2.97 4.34 -10.30
N ALA A 228 -2.13 3.70 -11.11
CA ALA A 228 -0.67 3.74 -10.92
C ALA A 228 -0.10 5.17 -10.90
N THR A 229 -0.56 6.05 -11.79
CA THR A 229 -0.09 7.44 -11.84
C THR A 229 -0.57 8.26 -10.63
N ILE A 230 -1.82 8.09 -10.19
CA ILE A 230 -2.36 8.79 -9.02
C ILE A 230 -1.62 8.36 -7.76
N PHE A 231 -1.52 7.05 -7.48
CA PHE A 231 -0.79 6.55 -6.32
C PHE A 231 0.71 6.90 -6.41
N GLY A 232 1.30 6.83 -7.61
CA GLY A 232 2.68 7.23 -7.88
C GLY A 232 2.94 8.71 -7.55
N SER A 233 2.00 9.61 -7.89
CA SER A 233 2.13 11.04 -7.59
C SER A 233 2.21 11.34 -6.09
N ILE A 234 1.49 10.57 -5.26
CA ILE A 234 1.52 10.75 -3.80
C ILE A 234 2.88 10.29 -3.24
N ILE A 235 3.37 9.15 -3.73
CA ILE A 235 4.69 8.63 -3.36
C ILE A 235 5.77 9.64 -3.76
N SER A 236 5.71 10.22 -4.97
CA SER A 236 6.70 11.19 -5.45
C SER A 236 6.70 12.50 -4.64
N LYS A 237 5.53 13.01 -4.22
CA LYS A 237 5.41 14.27 -3.47
C LYS A 237 5.77 14.16 -1.99
N CYS A 238 5.63 12.98 -1.38
CA CYS A 238 5.83 12.83 0.06
C CYS A 238 7.19 12.27 0.45
N THR A 239 7.72 12.65 1.61
CA THR A 239 8.97 12.10 2.15
C THR A 239 8.71 10.74 2.78
N ILE A 240 9.53 9.73 2.44
CA ILE A 240 9.38 8.35 2.89
C ILE A 240 10.71 7.88 3.50
N PRO A 241 10.71 7.15 4.63
CA PRO A 241 11.94 6.59 5.18
C PRO A 241 12.57 5.58 4.22
N ILE A 242 13.90 5.65 4.08
CA ILE A 242 14.70 4.85 3.14
C ILE A 242 14.41 3.35 3.31
N LEU A 243 14.40 2.85 4.55
CA LEU A 243 14.19 1.42 4.81
C LEU A 243 12.87 0.89 4.24
N HIS A 244 11.79 1.67 4.36
CA HIS A 244 10.49 1.27 3.82
C HIS A 244 10.45 1.38 2.29
N SER A 245 11.09 2.41 1.72
CA SER A 245 11.22 2.57 0.27
C SER A 245 12.03 1.43 -0.36
N SER A 246 13.15 1.07 0.27
CA SER A 246 14.03 -0.03 -0.13
C SER A 246 13.32 -1.38 -0.10
N ALA A 247 12.59 -1.66 0.99
CA ALA A 247 11.81 -2.89 1.12
C ALA A 247 10.69 -2.96 0.06
N ALA A 248 9.96 -1.87 -0.14
CA ALA A 248 8.90 -1.81 -1.16
C ALA A 248 9.45 -2.02 -2.57
N LEU A 249 10.58 -1.38 -2.91
CA LEU A 249 11.22 -1.53 -4.22
C LEU A 249 11.65 -2.97 -4.49
N LEU A 250 12.27 -3.63 -3.50
CA LEU A 250 12.67 -5.03 -3.60
C LEU A 250 11.45 -5.97 -3.74
N MET A 251 10.38 -5.72 -2.99
CA MET A 251 9.16 -6.53 -3.11
C MET A 251 8.53 -6.38 -4.51
N ILE A 252 8.45 -5.17 -5.05
CA ILE A 252 7.91 -4.94 -6.40
C ILE A 252 8.80 -5.59 -7.46
N SER A 253 10.13 -5.61 -7.30
CA SER A 253 11.06 -6.23 -8.25
C SER A 253 10.96 -7.77 -8.28
N GLN A 254 10.38 -8.38 -7.25
CA GLN A 254 10.12 -9.82 -7.18
C GLN A 254 8.78 -10.21 -7.81
N LEU A 255 7.85 -9.27 -7.99
CA LEU A 255 6.54 -9.52 -8.59
C LEU A 255 6.64 -9.75 -10.11
N PRO A 256 5.67 -10.46 -10.72
CA PRO A 256 5.58 -10.57 -12.17
C PRO A 256 5.42 -9.19 -12.81
N TYR A 257 5.80 -9.10 -14.09
CA TYR A 257 5.69 -7.84 -14.82
C TYR A 257 4.24 -7.38 -14.93
N ASN A 258 4.02 -6.12 -14.58
CA ASN A 258 2.80 -5.37 -14.83
C ASN A 258 3.24 -3.93 -15.16
N GLY A 259 2.58 -3.27 -16.12
CA GLY A 259 2.86 -1.87 -16.45
C GLY A 259 2.80 -0.95 -15.21
N ALA A 260 1.93 -1.24 -14.24
CA ALA A 260 1.85 -0.49 -12.98
C ALA A 260 3.14 -0.59 -12.15
N ASN A 261 3.78 -1.76 -12.14
CA ASN A 261 4.99 -2.02 -11.36
C ASN A 261 6.13 -1.12 -11.83
N SER A 262 6.29 -0.93 -13.15
CA SER A 262 7.31 -0.03 -13.70
C SER A 262 7.13 1.42 -13.26
N ILE A 263 5.87 1.89 -13.12
CA ILE A 263 5.59 3.26 -12.67
C ILE A 263 5.97 3.40 -11.20
N PHE A 264 5.56 2.47 -10.34
CA PHE A 264 5.91 2.51 -8.92
C PHE A 264 7.41 2.37 -8.69
N MET A 265 8.08 1.43 -9.38
CA MET A 265 9.53 1.29 -9.31
C MET A 265 10.23 2.57 -9.73
N ARG A 266 9.85 3.16 -10.87
CA ARG A 266 10.43 4.42 -11.35
C ARG A 266 10.27 5.52 -10.31
N VAL A 267 9.07 5.72 -9.76
CA VAL A 267 8.79 6.75 -8.74
C VAL A 267 9.65 6.54 -7.48
N LEU A 268 9.82 5.30 -7.03
CA LEU A 268 10.66 4.99 -5.86
C LEU A 268 12.15 5.24 -6.15
N ILE A 269 12.62 4.93 -7.36
CA ILE A 269 13.99 5.17 -7.80
C ILE A 269 14.25 6.68 -7.94
N GLU A 270 13.28 7.46 -8.44
CA GLU A 270 13.37 8.93 -8.55
C GLU A 270 13.54 9.64 -7.19
N LYS A 271 13.27 8.95 -6.07
CA LYS A 271 13.60 9.44 -4.72
C LYS A 271 15.10 9.57 -4.46
N LYS A 272 15.95 8.91 -5.25
CA LYS A 272 17.42 9.01 -5.16
C LYS A 272 17.94 8.68 -3.76
N TYR A 273 17.29 7.75 -3.06
CA TYR A 273 17.80 7.26 -1.78
C TYR A 273 19.07 6.43 -2.00
N SER A 274 19.97 6.43 -1.01
CA SER A 274 21.07 5.47 -1.00
C SER A 274 20.51 4.08 -0.67
N LEU A 275 20.44 3.22 -1.68
CA LEU A 275 19.85 1.90 -1.56
C LEU A 275 20.90 0.88 -1.08
N PRO A 276 20.53 -0.06 -0.21
CA PRO A 276 21.37 -1.21 0.10
C PRO A 276 21.65 -2.05 -1.16
N TYR A 277 22.87 -2.58 -1.30
CA TYR A 277 23.24 -3.38 -2.47
C TYR A 277 22.28 -4.55 -2.79
N PRO A 278 21.73 -5.30 -1.82
CA PRO A 278 20.75 -6.35 -2.14
C PRO A 278 19.49 -5.84 -2.86
N VAL A 279 19.12 -4.57 -2.65
CA VAL A 279 17.98 -3.95 -3.35
C VAL A 279 18.39 -3.59 -4.78
N ILE A 280 19.59 -3.07 -4.98
CA ILE A 280 20.14 -2.77 -6.31
C ILE A 280 20.25 -4.07 -7.11
N ASP A 281 20.83 -5.10 -6.52
CA ASP A 281 20.98 -6.42 -7.14
C ASP A 281 19.60 -7.01 -7.51
N GLY A 282 18.61 -6.92 -6.61
CA GLY A 282 17.23 -7.36 -6.89
C GLY A 282 16.49 -6.54 -7.96
N VAL A 283 16.84 -5.27 -8.16
CA VAL A 283 16.31 -4.45 -9.25
C VAL A 283 17.00 -4.79 -10.57
N VAL A 284 18.31 -5.05 -10.57
CA VAL A 284 19.03 -5.54 -11.75
C VAL A 284 18.45 -6.88 -12.18
N GLU A 285 18.28 -7.82 -11.25
CA GLU A 285 17.68 -9.13 -11.52
C GLU A 285 16.29 -8.99 -12.14
N TYR A 286 15.47 -8.06 -11.65
CA TYR A 286 14.17 -7.77 -12.26
C TYR A 286 14.28 -7.39 -13.73
N PHE A 287 15.21 -6.52 -14.12
CA PHE A 287 15.38 -6.15 -15.53
C PHE A 287 15.96 -7.30 -16.38
N LEU A 288 16.85 -8.12 -15.81
CA LEU A 288 17.45 -9.24 -16.51
C LEU A 288 16.47 -10.38 -16.83
N LYS A 289 15.36 -10.50 -16.09
CA LYS A 289 14.26 -11.43 -16.41
C LYS A 289 13.69 -11.25 -17.83
N PHE A 290 13.83 -10.06 -18.41
CA PHE A 290 13.32 -9.74 -19.75
C PHE A 290 14.33 -10.00 -20.87
N LYS A 291 15.48 -10.60 -20.57
CA LYS A 291 16.49 -10.96 -21.58
C LYS A 291 15.96 -11.97 -22.59
N ASP A 292 15.13 -12.90 -22.15
CA ASP A 292 14.54 -13.96 -22.98
C ASP A 292 13.05 -13.69 -23.30
N ASP A 293 12.57 -12.46 -23.08
CA ASP A 293 11.19 -12.06 -23.39
C ASP A 293 11.13 -11.56 -24.84
N ASP A 294 10.33 -12.21 -25.69
CA ASP A 294 10.16 -11.83 -27.10
C ASP A 294 9.18 -10.65 -27.30
N ARG A 295 8.51 -10.19 -26.24
CA ARG A 295 7.54 -9.10 -26.32
C ARG A 295 8.25 -7.75 -26.44
N GLN A 296 7.63 -6.83 -27.19
CA GLN A 296 8.06 -5.42 -27.24
C GLN A 296 7.64 -4.69 -25.96
N LEU A 297 8.60 -4.44 -25.06
CA LEU A 297 8.33 -3.80 -23.78
C LEU A 297 7.84 -2.35 -23.93
N PRO A 298 6.97 -1.87 -23.02
CA PRO A 298 6.46 -0.50 -23.07
C PRO A 298 7.55 0.55 -22.83
N LEU A 299 7.32 1.77 -23.32
CA LEU A 299 8.18 2.93 -23.06
C LEU A 299 8.44 3.15 -21.56
N GLN A 300 7.43 2.91 -20.71
CA GLN A 300 7.49 3.05 -19.25
C GLN A 300 8.55 2.12 -18.65
N TRP A 301 8.74 0.92 -19.19
CA TRP A 301 9.77 -0.01 -18.74
C TRP A 301 11.16 0.55 -19.06
N HIS A 302 11.37 1.01 -20.29
CA HIS A 302 12.65 1.61 -20.71
C HIS A 302 12.97 2.89 -19.91
N GLN A 303 11.97 3.73 -19.63
CA GLN A 303 12.12 4.91 -18.79
C GLN A 303 12.49 4.53 -17.35
N CYS A 304 11.88 3.48 -16.78
CA CYS A 304 12.23 2.97 -15.46
C CYS A 304 13.71 2.51 -15.42
N LEU A 305 14.16 1.76 -16.43
CA LEU A 305 15.55 1.32 -16.55
C LEU A 305 16.52 2.50 -16.70
N LEU A 306 16.19 3.48 -17.53
CA LEU A 306 17.00 4.70 -17.71
C LEU A 306 17.15 5.46 -16.39
N THR A 307 16.05 5.66 -15.66
CA THR A 307 16.08 6.32 -14.34
C THR A 307 16.94 5.54 -13.35
N PHE A 308 16.81 4.21 -13.32
CA PHE A 308 17.64 3.34 -12.49
C PHE A 308 19.13 3.54 -12.78
N VAL A 309 19.53 3.42 -14.05
CA VAL A 309 20.93 3.57 -14.48
C VAL A 309 21.45 4.97 -14.18
N ARG A 310 20.69 6.03 -14.47
CA ARG A 310 21.13 7.42 -14.22
C ARG A 310 21.48 7.66 -12.76
N ILE A 311 20.76 7.04 -11.83
CA ILE A 311 20.91 7.25 -10.38
C ILE A 311 21.93 6.27 -9.78
N TYR A 312 21.86 4.99 -10.15
CA TYR A 312 22.59 3.91 -9.47
C TYR A 312 23.73 3.31 -10.30
N LYS A 313 24.11 3.89 -11.45
CA LYS A 313 25.19 3.38 -12.32
C LYS A 313 26.50 3.08 -11.59
N ASN A 314 26.86 3.88 -10.58
CA ASN A 314 28.13 3.73 -9.87
C ASN A 314 28.07 2.62 -8.80
N ASP A 315 26.87 2.17 -8.43
CA ASP A 315 26.66 1.13 -7.43
C ASP A 315 26.55 -0.28 -8.05
N LEU A 316 26.71 -0.38 -9.38
CA LEU A 316 26.73 -1.63 -10.15
C LEU A 316 28.11 -2.29 -10.15
N CYS A 317 28.15 -3.62 -10.24
CA CYS A 317 29.38 -4.35 -10.56
C CYS A 317 29.59 -4.52 -12.07
N LEU A 318 30.79 -4.96 -12.46
CA LEU A 318 31.15 -5.19 -13.86
C LEU A 318 30.23 -6.20 -14.55
N GLU A 319 29.92 -7.30 -13.87
CA GLU A 319 29.05 -8.37 -14.40
C GLU A 319 27.64 -7.83 -14.69
N GLN A 320 27.02 -7.15 -13.72
CA GLN A 320 25.71 -6.52 -13.89
C GLN A 320 25.69 -5.49 -15.03
N GLN A 321 26.75 -4.68 -15.16
CA GLN A 321 26.86 -3.73 -16.26
C GLN A 321 26.90 -4.43 -17.63
N GLN A 322 27.68 -5.51 -17.75
CA GLN A 322 27.78 -6.28 -19.00
C GLN A 322 26.45 -6.95 -19.36
N GLU A 323 25.77 -7.53 -18.38
CA GLU A 323 24.46 -8.14 -18.59
C GLU A 323 23.40 -7.13 -19.00
N LEU A 324 23.37 -5.95 -18.37
CA LEU A 324 22.48 -4.85 -18.77
C LEU A 324 22.80 -4.33 -20.18
N LEU A 325 24.07 -4.22 -20.55
CA LEU A 325 24.46 -3.85 -21.92
C LEU A 325 23.99 -4.88 -22.95
N HIS A 326 24.04 -6.17 -22.60
CA HIS A 326 23.51 -7.23 -23.45
C HIS A 326 21.98 -7.19 -23.52
N LEU A 327 21.28 -6.94 -22.41
CA LEU A 327 19.83 -6.74 -22.38
C LEU A 327 19.40 -5.65 -23.37
N LEU A 328 20.13 -4.53 -23.45
CA LEU A 328 19.85 -3.44 -24.38
C LEU A 328 19.99 -3.81 -25.87
N THR A 329 20.71 -4.90 -26.19
CA THR A 329 20.78 -5.40 -27.57
C THR A 329 19.55 -6.21 -27.97
N VAL A 330 18.89 -6.84 -27.01
CA VAL A 330 17.67 -7.62 -27.22
C VAL A 330 16.45 -6.72 -27.12
N GLN A 331 16.35 -5.95 -26.03
CA GLN A 331 15.24 -5.05 -25.72
C GLN A 331 15.62 -3.61 -26.06
N ASN A 332 15.28 -3.18 -27.28
CA ASN A 332 15.68 -1.89 -27.81
C ASN A 332 14.51 -0.89 -27.96
N HIS A 333 14.81 0.38 -27.68
CA HIS A 333 13.91 1.50 -27.92
C HIS A 333 14.69 2.63 -28.60
N HIS A 334 14.19 3.13 -29.73
CA HIS A 334 14.90 4.05 -30.62
C HIS A 334 15.53 5.26 -29.93
N HIS A 335 14.81 5.88 -28.99
CA HIS A 335 15.27 7.11 -28.32
C HIS A 335 15.91 6.86 -26.94
N VAL A 336 15.53 5.78 -26.26
CA VAL A 336 15.86 5.62 -24.83
C VAL A 336 17.08 4.72 -24.64
N THR A 337 17.16 3.62 -25.39
CA THR A 337 18.28 2.67 -25.32
C THR A 337 19.66 3.32 -25.56
N PRO A 338 19.84 4.23 -26.53
CA PRO A 338 21.12 4.92 -26.71
C PRO A 338 21.55 5.73 -25.47
N GLU A 339 20.59 6.34 -24.76
CA GLU A 339 20.88 7.07 -23.53
C GLU A 339 21.27 6.14 -22.38
N ILE A 340 20.55 5.03 -22.20
CA ILE A 340 20.88 4.03 -21.17
C ILE A 340 22.31 3.51 -21.40
N ARG A 341 22.63 3.16 -22.65
CA ARG A 341 23.96 2.66 -23.03
C ARG A 341 25.04 3.70 -22.72
N LYS A 342 24.82 4.97 -23.06
CA LYS A 342 25.74 6.06 -22.74
C LYS A 342 25.99 6.18 -21.24
N GLU A 343 24.93 6.16 -20.44
CA GLU A 343 25.03 6.27 -18.97
C GLU A 343 25.77 5.07 -18.35
N LEU A 344 25.50 3.85 -18.83
CA LEU A 344 26.19 2.65 -18.37
C LEU A 344 27.69 2.73 -18.68
N LEU A 345 28.09 3.13 -19.89
CA LEU A 345 29.51 3.22 -20.28
C LEU A 345 30.28 4.29 -19.50
N GLN A 346 29.59 5.31 -18.97
CA GLN A 346 30.17 6.36 -18.14
C GLN A 346 30.25 5.99 -16.64
N ALA A 347 29.75 4.82 -16.24
CA ALA A 347 29.70 4.40 -14.85
C ALA A 347 31.10 4.15 -14.26
N ILE A 348 31.29 4.57 -13.01
CA ILE A 348 32.44 4.16 -12.19
C ILE A 348 31.95 3.05 -11.26
N LEU A 349 32.27 1.81 -11.60
CA LEU A 349 31.74 0.62 -10.94
C LEU A 349 32.29 0.39 -9.53
N ARG A 350 31.47 -0.20 -8.65
CA ARG A 350 31.83 -0.43 -7.23
C ARG A 350 32.99 -1.40 -7.02
N ASP A 351 33.18 -2.34 -7.94
CA ASP A 351 34.18 -3.41 -7.88
C ASP A 351 35.47 -3.07 -8.65
N ARG A 352 35.50 -1.92 -9.34
CA ARG A 352 36.70 -1.45 -10.04
C ARG A 352 37.71 -0.94 -9.01
N LYS A 353 38.73 -1.75 -8.72
CA LYS A 353 39.89 -1.30 -7.93
C LYS A 353 40.48 -0.04 -8.58
N PRO A 354 40.86 1.00 -7.81
CA PRO A 354 41.64 2.08 -8.37
C PRO A 354 42.90 1.45 -8.96
N SER A 355 43.15 1.69 -10.26
CA SER A 355 44.40 1.29 -10.87
C SER A 355 45.53 1.84 -10.02
N LYS A 356 46.32 0.96 -9.37
CA LYS A 356 47.57 1.39 -8.75
C LYS A 356 48.34 2.16 -9.81
N PRO A 357 48.88 3.36 -9.51
CA PRO A 357 49.77 4.01 -10.44
C PRO A 357 50.87 3.02 -10.78
N ILE A 358 51.08 2.81 -12.07
CA ILE A 358 52.19 2.01 -12.58
C ILE A 358 53.43 2.83 -12.21
N ASP A 359 54.18 2.41 -11.18
CA ASP A 359 55.49 2.95 -10.91
C ASP A 359 56.38 2.60 -12.11
N ILE A 360 56.61 3.61 -12.96
CA ILE A 360 57.61 3.55 -14.02
C ILE A 360 58.95 3.83 -13.31
N ASN A 361 59.63 2.77 -12.90
CA ASN A 361 61.04 2.82 -12.53
C ASN A 361 61.92 2.71 -13.78
#